data_AF-A0A225WF68-F1
#
_entry.id   AF-A0A225WF68-F1
#
_cell.length_a   1.000
_cell.length_b   1.000
_cell.length_c   1.000
_cell.angle_alpha   90.00
_cell.angle_beta   90.00
_cell.angle_gamma   90.00
#
_symmetry.space_group_name_H-M   'P 1'
#
loop_
_entity.id
_entity.type
_entity.pdbx_description
1 polymer ?
#
loop_
_entity_poly.entity_id
_entity_poly.type
_entity_poly.pdbx_seq_one_letter_code
_entity_poly.pdbx_strand_id
1 'polypeptide(L)'
;MGDSFADAKYILALNDHATHFCELVITDTADSNVTVEALLARNTRFGLTPSSVSDQGSHLKNEVMKELSRRLRSKHRFIPAYRSWIN
;
A
#
# COMPACT_ATOMS: atom_id res chain seq x y z
N MET A 1 6.54 -2.70 -24.76
CA MET A 1 5.88 -2.08 -23.59
C MET A 1 5.00 -0.99 -24.15
N GLY A 2 3.68 -1.07 -23.95
CA GLY A 2 2.75 -0.07 -24.47
C GLY A 2 2.91 1.28 -23.74
N ASP A 3 2.37 2.33 -24.33
CA ASP A 3 2.40 3.68 -23.78
C ASP A 3 1.82 3.68 -22.35
N SER A 4 2.53 4.33 -21.42
CA SER A 4 2.05 4.52 -20.06
C SER A 4 0.83 5.44 -20.05
N PHE A 5 -0.11 5.20 -19.14
CA PHE A 5 -1.21 6.13 -18.89
C PHE A 5 -0.62 7.38 -18.22
N ALA A 6 -0.44 8.45 -19.00
CA ALA A 6 0.31 9.65 -18.62
C ALA A 6 1.78 9.33 -18.23
N ASP A 7 2.56 10.33 -17.84
CA ASP A 7 3.97 10.19 -17.43
C ASP A 7 4.18 9.38 -16.13
N ALA A 8 3.14 8.64 -15.68
CA ALA A 8 3.13 7.91 -14.43
C ALA A 8 4.00 6.66 -14.48
N LYS A 9 4.85 6.52 -13.45
CA LYS A 9 5.91 5.51 -13.38
C LYS A 9 5.57 4.32 -12.48
N TYR A 10 4.65 4.50 -11.54
CA TYR A 10 4.35 3.51 -10.51
C TYR A 10 2.84 3.33 -10.34
N ILE A 11 2.46 2.12 -9.93
CA ILE A 11 1.10 1.80 -9.52
C ILE A 11 1.18 1.18 -8.12
N LEU A 12 0.50 1.77 -7.16
CA LEU A 12 0.28 1.16 -5.85
C LEU A 12 -0.96 0.27 -5.93
N ALA A 13 -0.77 -1.03 -5.70
CA ALA A 13 -1.85 -2.00 -5.67
C ALA A 13 -2.23 -2.33 -4.22
N LEU A 14 -3.50 -2.15 -3.87
CA LEU A 14 -4.06 -2.49 -2.57
C LEU A 14 -5.08 -3.62 -2.75
N ASN A 15 -4.68 -4.83 -2.34
CA ASN A 15 -5.54 -6.01 -2.43
C ASN A 15 -6.22 -6.32 -1.08
N ASP A 16 -7.53 -6.56 -1.12
CA ASP A 16 -8.24 -7.21 -0.04
C ASP A 16 -8.22 -8.73 -0.19
N HIS A 17 -7.51 -9.41 0.71
CA HIS A 17 -7.41 -10.86 0.70
C HIS A 17 -8.76 -11.59 0.92
N ALA A 18 -9.73 -10.97 1.59
CA ALA A 18 -11.01 -11.62 1.88
C ALA A 18 -11.98 -11.59 0.69
N THR A 19 -12.01 -10.47 -0.03
CA THR A 19 -12.98 -10.22 -1.12
C THR A 19 -12.35 -10.30 -2.50
N HIS A 20 -11.02 -10.39 -2.57
CA HIS A 20 -10.21 -10.21 -3.78
C HIS A 20 -10.41 -8.86 -4.47
N PHE A 21 -11.02 -7.88 -3.79
CA PHE A 21 -11.13 -6.54 -4.33
C PHE A 21 -9.76 -5.87 -4.39
N CYS A 22 -9.39 -5.37 -5.57
CA CYS A 22 -8.11 -4.74 -5.82
C CYS A 22 -8.32 -3.28 -6.23
N GLU A 23 -7.67 -2.38 -5.50
CA GLU A 23 -7.62 -0.96 -5.85
C GLU A 23 -6.23 -0.61 -6.39
N LEU A 24 -6.20 0.15 -7.49
CA LEU A 24 -4.98 0.60 -8.14
C LEU A 24 -4.88 2.12 -8.07
N VAL A 25 -3.79 2.63 -7.52
CA VAL A 25 -3.50 4.07 -7.45
C VAL A 25 -2.28 4.36 -8.31
N ILE A 26 -2.48 5.17 -9.36
CA ILE A 26 -1.42 5.60 -10.29
C ILE A 26 -0.64 6.74 -9.63
N THR A 27 0.69 6.68 -9.68
CA THR A 27 1.57 7.70 -9.10
C THR A 27 2.89 7.85 -9.86
N ASP A 28 3.42 9.07 -9.87
CA ASP A 28 4.71 9.38 -10.47
C ASP A 28 5.88 8.99 -9.56
N THR A 29 5.61 8.86 -8.24
CA THR A 29 6.62 8.58 -7.22
C THR A 29 6.17 7.48 -6.25
N ALA A 30 7.12 6.65 -5.82
CA ALA A 30 6.92 5.68 -4.75
C ALA A 30 7.26 6.30 -3.40
N ASP A 31 6.35 7.15 -2.89
CA ASP A 31 6.48 7.83 -1.60
C ASP A 31 5.47 7.31 -0.56
N SER A 32 5.87 7.41 0.70
CA SER A 32 5.06 7.18 1.89
C SER A 32 3.80 8.05 1.94
N ASN A 33 3.86 9.31 1.52
CA ASN A 33 2.68 10.20 1.52
C ASN A 33 1.57 9.67 0.62
N VAL A 34 1.92 9.30 -0.61
CA VAL A 34 0.99 8.68 -1.57
C VAL A 34 0.40 7.38 -1.00
N THR A 35 1.23 6.57 -0.35
CA THR A 35 0.80 5.32 0.28
C THR A 35 -0.20 5.57 1.42
N VAL A 36 0.06 6.57 2.27
CA VAL A 36 -0.83 6.95 3.38
C VAL A 36 -2.16 7.45 2.87
N GLU A 37 -2.17 8.34 1.88
CA GLU A 37 -3.39 8.87 1.28
C GLU A 37 -4.24 7.77 0.66
N ALA A 38 -3.62 6.86 -0.11
CA ALA A 38 -4.30 5.72 -0.69
C ALA A 38 -4.93 4.80 0.37
N LEU A 39 -4.20 4.51 1.46
CA LEU A 39 -4.71 3.68 2.55
C LEU A 39 -5.86 4.34 3.30
N LEU A 40 -5.77 5.65 3.58
CA LEU A 40 -6.85 6.40 4.21
C LEU A 40 -8.09 6.44 3.31
N ALA A 41 -7.92 6.75 2.03
CA ALA A 41 -9.00 6.76 1.07
C ALA A 41 -9.65 5.36 0.94
N ARG A 42 -8.85 4.28 0.94
CA ARG A 42 -9.40 2.91 0.93
C ARG A 42 -10.22 2.66 2.19
N ASN A 43 -9.70 3.05 3.36
CA ASN A 43 -10.39 2.86 4.63
C ASN A 43 -11.70 3.66 4.76
N THR A 44 -11.83 4.82 4.11
CA THR A 44 -13.11 5.56 4.10
C THR A 44 -14.18 4.84 3.29
N ARG A 45 -13.80 4.09 2.25
CA ARG A 45 -14.71 3.36 1.37
C ARG A 45 -15.06 1.96 1.87
N PHE A 46 -14.07 1.23 2.39
CA PHE A 46 -14.21 -0.19 2.75
C PHE A 46 -14.10 -0.48 4.25
N GLY A 47 -13.88 0.56 5.06
CA GLY A 47 -13.65 0.42 6.49
C GLY A 47 -12.19 0.13 6.84
N LEU A 48 -11.89 0.14 8.14
CA LEU A 48 -10.54 -0.05 8.65
C LEU A 48 -10.05 -1.47 8.42
N THR A 49 -8.83 -1.59 7.91
CA THR A 49 -8.16 -2.90 7.76
C THR A 49 -7.43 -3.25 9.06
N PRO A 50 -7.81 -4.33 9.77
CA PRO A 50 -7.19 -4.67 11.06
C PRO A 50 -5.74 -5.14 10.91
N SER A 51 -5.39 -5.75 9.77
CA SER A 51 -4.00 -6.06 9.45
C SER A 51 -3.69 -5.94 7.97
N SER A 52 -2.53 -5.37 7.67
CA SER A 52 -1.97 -5.23 6.33
C SER A 52 -0.65 -5.98 6.24
N VAL A 53 -0.36 -6.51 5.05
CA VAL A 53 0.91 -7.18 4.73
C VAL A 53 1.52 -6.47 3.54
N SER A 54 2.83 -6.20 3.58
CA SER A 54 3.55 -5.64 2.45
C SER A 54 5.00 -6.10 2.42
N ASP A 55 5.72 -5.76 1.35
CA ASP A 55 7.18 -5.85 1.32
C ASP A 55 7.86 -4.80 2.21
N GLN A 56 9.19 -4.85 2.25
CA GLN A 56 10.02 -3.95 3.05
C GLN A 56 10.49 -2.71 2.28
N GLY A 57 9.77 -2.28 1.23
CA GLY A 57 10.06 -1.07 0.48
C GLY A 57 10.08 0.18 1.38
N SER A 58 10.93 1.15 1.08
CA SER A 58 11.11 2.37 1.90
C SER A 58 9.83 3.20 2.04
N HIS A 59 8.97 3.21 1.03
CA HIS A 59 7.67 3.88 1.05
C HIS A 59 6.65 3.20 1.97
N LEU A 60 6.85 1.92 2.31
CA LEU A 60 6.01 1.13 3.21
C LEU A 60 6.60 0.99 4.61
N LYS A 61 7.93 0.84 4.72
CA LYS A 61 8.66 0.65 5.98
C LYS A 61 9.38 1.94 6.38
N ASN A 62 8.65 2.84 7.01
CA ASN A 62 9.15 4.12 7.54
C ASN A 62 8.36 4.55 8.78
N GLU A 63 8.82 5.61 9.47
CA GLU A 63 8.17 6.09 10.70
C GLU A 63 6.76 6.66 10.45
N VAL A 64 6.47 7.19 9.25
CA VAL A 64 5.13 7.69 8.89
C VAL A 64 4.12 6.54 8.85
N MET A 65 4.47 5.43 8.20
CA MET A 65 3.63 4.23 8.10
C MET A 65 3.42 3.54 9.44
N LYS A 66 4.46 3.55 10.29
CA LYS A 66 4.39 3.06 11.67
C LYS A 66 3.46 3.93 12.52
N GLU A 67 3.55 5.25 12.39
CA GLU A 67 2.65 6.20 13.06
C GLU A 67 1.20 6.06 12.57
N LEU A 68 0.99 5.87 11.26
CA LEU A 68 -0.33 5.58 10.68
C LEU A 68 -0.92 4.32 11.31
N SER A 69 -0.17 3.22 11.33
CA SER A 69 -0.60 1.95 11.92
C SER A 69 -0.97 2.11 13.40
N ARG A 70 -0.17 2.88 14.15
CA ARG A 70 -0.45 3.21 15.56
C ARG A 70 -1.77 3.97 15.73
N ARG A 71 -2.03 4.99 14.90
CA ARG A 71 -3.26 5.80 14.97
C ARG A 71 -4.50 5.02 14.58
N LEU A 72 -4.40 4.20 13.54
CA LEU A 72 -5.49 3.36 13.04
C LEU A 72 -5.70 2.09 13.87
N ARG A 73 -4.82 1.82 14.85
CA ARG A 73 -4.79 0.58 15.65
C ARG A 73 -4.73 -0.67 14.78
N SER A 74 -4.07 -0.58 13.62
CA SER A 74 -3.89 -1.67 12.67
C SER A 74 -2.49 -2.28 12.80
N LYS A 75 -2.36 -3.56 12.42
CA LYS A 75 -1.07 -4.26 12.39
C LYS A 75 -0.51 -4.26 10.98
N HIS A 76 0.65 -3.64 10.77
CA HIS A 76 1.40 -3.74 9.52
C HIS A 76 2.51 -4.77 9.66
N ARG A 77 2.41 -5.87 8.90
CA ARG A 77 3.41 -6.94 8.85
C ARG A 77 4.21 -6.86 7.55
N PHE A 78 5.47 -7.26 7.65
CA PHE A 78 6.39 -7.27 6.52
C PHE A 78 6.76 -8.69 6.13
N ILE A 79 6.75 -8.97 4.83
CA ILE A 79 7.30 -10.22 4.29
C ILE A 79 8.85 -10.16 4.29
N PRO A 80 9.55 -11.32 4.32
CA PRO A 80 11.00 -11.34 4.21
C PRO A 80 11.48 -10.69 2.91
N ALA A 81 12.61 -9.98 2.98
CA ALA A 81 13.21 -9.35 1.80
C ALA A 81 13.57 -10.41 0.74
N TYR A 82 13.48 -10.02 -0.54
CA TYR A 82 13.80 -10.87 -1.71
C TYR A 82 12.91 -12.12 -1.87
N ARG A 83 11.67 -12.09 -1.36
CA ARG A 83 10.67 -13.16 -1.50
C ARG A 83 9.42 -12.66 -2.23
N SER A 84 9.56 -12.38 -3.53
CA SER A 84 8.50 -11.75 -4.34
C SER A 84 7.20 -12.55 -4.44
N TRP A 85 7.24 -13.87 -4.33
CA TRP A 85 6.08 -14.76 -4.49
C TRP A 85 5.13 -14.82 -3.29
N ILE A 86 5.48 -14.17 -2.17
CA ILE A 86 4.65 -14.17 -0.96
C ILE A 86 3.56 -13.10 -1.05
N ASN A 87 3.78 -12.07 -1.86
CA ASN A 87 2.87 -10.94 -2.02
C ASN A 87 1.76 -11.23 -3.03
#